data_AF-A0A9Q0E4U0-F1
#
_entry.id   AF-A0A9Q0E4U0-F1
#
_cell.length_a   1.000
_cell.length_b   1.000
_cell.length_c   1.000
_cell.angle_alpha   90.00
_cell.angle_beta   90.00
_cell.angle_gamma   90.00
#
_symmetry.space_group_name_H-M   'P 1'
#
loop_
_entity.id
_entity.type
_entity.pdbx_description
1 polymer ?
#
loop_
_entity_poly.entity_id
_entity_poly.type
_entity_poly.pdbx_seq_one_letter_code
_entity_poly.pdbx_strand_id
1 'polypeptide(L)'
;MTFDPREENYILSYEPCYESQPQFTVTTKTLAAPRHGLVLLYWFANNIDIDNNDIIPLNFEPNRGDYGIHHYGNYEELLTPLRNRCNLVPGSRDLYEEHSYYALGNLRQNNNHNNALALPSYVTRSFYNPGGYPDNNRDRIILRVRQVHNALTGRTRRTIDQVFITQHPPRQTTYDPAHTYRVTANLLREIRGVAQIDVAAVTPRQLRERYHRDVDQSYLNQLRPWGALSSLGLLLLLVLDRRTMLRFGKSILHILYLGLLGAGAAATRRRREGEEDEEEDEDVLLIQLDVRTVAEGKAKICWRGVPPLYLRCAKVALFRSNEDRVQLSSFFIGDRSSGDCDTLVPLHPGLQVRLLKVDPRRGAGSDQEEEILRGPEFHDANREMPVYLKDQDGASLQLFVCEGRACVRLYVRFSFLDWRSRFEQAWVGVFASGVASTPIQRQALLSLRPEDRTDSADIPDYAVYVFQSTVPVSPGLQARFLCPSSPEPLASTPPWEGYVPQPAPETRATPHDEL
;
A
#
# COMPACT_ATOMS: atom_id res chain seq x y z
N MET A 1 -10.16 39.18 -38.90
CA MET A 1 -10.12 39.23 -37.42
C MET A 1 -9.04 38.29 -36.95
N THR A 2 -8.24 38.81 -36.03
CA THR A 2 -7.00 38.28 -35.46
C THR A 2 -7.09 36.84 -34.96
N PHE A 3 -6.12 36.02 -35.37
CA PHE A 3 -5.76 34.74 -34.75
C PHE A 3 -5.26 34.99 -33.32
N ASP A 4 -5.81 34.25 -32.36
CA ASP A 4 -5.33 34.18 -30.98
C ASP A 4 -4.38 32.97 -30.85
N PRO A 5 -3.09 33.15 -30.50
CA PRO A 5 -2.12 32.07 -30.42
C PRO A 5 -2.03 31.38 -29.04
N ARG A 6 -3.12 31.30 -28.24
CA ARG A 6 -3.08 30.72 -26.88
C ARG A 6 -3.82 29.39 -26.66
N GLU A 7 -4.27 28.70 -27.70
CA GLU A 7 -4.87 27.36 -27.56
C GLU A 7 -3.81 26.25 -27.64
N GLU A 8 -3.11 26.01 -26.53
CA GLU A 8 -2.31 24.79 -26.32
C GLU A 8 -3.18 23.66 -25.74
N ASN A 9 -4.06 23.08 -26.57
CA ASN A 9 -4.75 21.81 -26.29
C ASN A 9 -4.08 20.66 -27.08
N TYR A 10 -4.58 19.41 -26.97
CA TYR A 10 -4.20 18.17 -27.71
C TYR A 10 -3.07 17.33 -27.10
N ILE A 11 -3.16 16.08 -26.63
CA ILE A 11 -3.90 14.89 -27.12
C ILE A 11 -3.71 13.75 -26.09
N LEU A 12 -4.73 12.93 -25.82
CA LEU A 12 -4.66 11.45 -25.79
C LEU A 12 -5.63 11.04 -26.90
N SER A 13 -5.14 10.52 -28.02
CA SER A 13 -6.00 10.17 -29.15
C SER A 13 -6.37 8.71 -29.00
N TYR A 14 -7.66 8.44 -28.82
CA TYR A 14 -8.25 7.18 -29.24
C TYR A 14 -9.51 7.47 -30.06
N GLU A 15 -9.47 7.03 -31.31
CA GLU A 15 -10.62 6.97 -32.21
C GLU A 15 -11.48 5.71 -31.90
N PRO A 16 -12.75 5.69 -32.35
CA PRO A 16 -13.74 4.71 -31.93
C PRO A 16 -13.44 3.31 -32.49
N CYS A 17 -13.82 2.29 -31.72
CA CYS A 17 -13.93 0.87 -32.09
C CYS A 17 -13.52 0.52 -33.53
N TYR A 18 -12.31 0.02 -33.76
CA TYR A 18 -12.00 -1.15 -34.59
C TYR A 18 -10.52 -1.54 -34.39
N GLU A 19 -10.26 -2.84 -34.47
CA GLU A 19 -8.99 -3.52 -34.18
C GLU A 19 -7.73 -2.83 -34.75
N SER A 20 -6.80 -2.43 -33.89
CA SER A 20 -5.38 -2.37 -34.20
C SER A 20 -4.53 -2.37 -32.91
N GLN A 21 -3.31 -2.91 -33.02
CA GLN A 21 -2.40 -3.31 -31.95
C GLN A 21 -2.01 -2.18 -30.96
N PRO A 22 -1.67 -2.51 -29.70
CA PRO A 22 -1.46 -1.53 -28.62
C PRO A 22 -0.13 -0.77 -28.77
N GLN A 23 -0.19 0.55 -28.61
CA GLN A 23 0.96 1.44 -28.46
C GLN A 23 0.96 2.05 -27.06
N PHE A 24 2.14 2.11 -26.43
CA PHE A 24 2.40 2.82 -25.18
C PHE A 24 2.41 4.33 -25.42
N THR A 25 1.25 4.95 -25.62
CA THR A 25 1.13 6.40 -25.88
C THR A 25 0.58 7.12 -24.65
N VAL A 26 1.44 7.35 -23.65
CA VAL A 26 1.22 8.42 -22.68
C VAL A 26 1.73 9.72 -23.30
N THR A 27 0.82 10.52 -23.86
CA THR A 27 1.13 11.89 -24.30
C THR A 27 0.97 12.83 -23.11
N THR A 28 2.06 13.01 -22.35
CA THR A 28 2.13 14.01 -21.28
C THR A 28 2.31 15.41 -21.88
N LYS A 29 1.21 16.06 -22.28
CA LYS A 29 1.26 17.49 -22.63
C LYS A 29 1.06 18.44 -21.44
N THR A 30 0.97 17.89 -20.24
CA THR A 30 1.20 18.64 -18.99
C THR A 30 2.40 18.03 -18.29
N LEU A 31 3.40 18.87 -18.02
CA LEU A 31 4.67 18.58 -17.35
C LEU A 31 4.48 18.26 -15.85
N ALA A 32 3.51 17.41 -15.51
CA ALA A 32 3.38 16.88 -14.16
C ALA A 32 3.97 15.47 -14.16
N ALA A 33 5.08 15.31 -13.45
CA ALA A 33 5.71 14.02 -13.24
C ALA A 33 4.72 13.03 -12.57
N PRO A 34 4.90 11.70 -12.71
CA PRO A 34 3.92 10.71 -12.27
C PRO A 34 3.64 10.77 -10.76
N ARG A 35 2.49 11.33 -10.41
CA ARG A 35 2.00 11.51 -9.04
C ARG A 35 1.69 10.17 -8.35
N HIS A 36 1.25 10.23 -7.09
CA HIS A 36 0.73 9.11 -6.29
C HIS A 36 -0.17 8.16 -7.10
N GLY A 37 -0.97 8.67 -8.05
CA GLY A 37 -1.85 7.88 -8.92
C GLY A 37 -1.17 6.77 -9.72
N LEU A 38 0.04 6.98 -10.28
CA LEU A 38 0.72 5.92 -11.04
C LEU A 38 1.24 4.83 -10.10
N VAL A 39 1.73 5.20 -8.93
CA VAL A 39 2.22 4.26 -7.91
C VAL A 39 1.06 3.44 -7.33
N LEU A 40 -0.09 4.08 -7.10
CA LEU A 40 -1.32 3.41 -6.70
C LEU A 40 -1.83 2.44 -7.78
N LEU A 41 -1.78 2.85 -9.06
CA LEU A 41 -2.16 1.99 -10.18
C LEU A 41 -1.21 0.81 -10.35
N TYR A 42 0.10 1.02 -10.17
CA TYR A 42 1.09 -0.05 -10.13
C TYR A 42 0.78 -1.05 -9.01
N TRP A 43 0.51 -0.57 -7.80
CA TRP A 43 0.10 -1.43 -6.70
C TRP A 43 -1.16 -2.22 -7.07
N PHE A 44 -2.21 -1.54 -7.54
CA PHE A 44 -3.49 -2.17 -7.88
C PHE A 44 -3.33 -3.26 -8.95
N ALA A 45 -2.64 -2.96 -10.05
CA ALA A 45 -2.41 -3.91 -11.15
C ALA A 45 -1.64 -5.17 -10.72
N ASN A 46 -0.79 -5.07 -9.71
CA ASN A 46 -0.02 -6.19 -9.16
C ASN A 46 -0.72 -6.93 -8.01
N ASN A 47 -1.84 -6.40 -7.50
CA ASN A 47 -2.62 -7.00 -6.43
C ASN A 47 -3.96 -7.60 -6.91
N ILE A 48 -4.18 -7.64 -8.22
CA ILE A 48 -5.35 -8.25 -8.84
C ILE A 48 -4.95 -9.36 -9.81
N ASP A 49 -5.86 -10.30 -10.02
CA ASP A 49 -5.80 -11.25 -11.12
C ASP A 49 -6.76 -10.88 -12.22
N ILE A 50 -6.34 -11.11 -13.47
CA ILE A 50 -7.13 -10.83 -14.66
C ILE A 50 -7.16 -12.13 -15.46
N ASP A 51 -8.35 -12.71 -15.61
CA ASP A 51 -8.51 -13.93 -16.39
C ASP A 51 -8.46 -13.65 -17.91
N ASN A 52 -8.53 -14.70 -18.72
CA ASN A 52 -8.46 -14.58 -20.18
C ASN A 52 -9.67 -13.86 -20.81
N ASN A 53 -10.74 -13.64 -20.05
CA ASN A 53 -11.95 -12.94 -20.50
C ASN A 53 -12.00 -11.48 -20.00
N ASP A 54 -10.87 -10.94 -19.55
CA ASP A 54 -10.76 -9.62 -18.92
C ASP A 54 -11.58 -9.47 -17.63
N ILE A 55 -12.02 -10.58 -17.03
CA ILE A 55 -12.71 -10.55 -15.75
C ILE A 55 -11.66 -10.47 -14.65
N ILE A 56 -11.88 -9.55 -13.72
CA ILE A 56 -10.99 -9.30 -12.60
C ILE A 56 -11.70 -9.77 -11.32
N PRO A 57 -11.41 -10.98 -10.80
CA PRO A 57 -11.92 -11.39 -9.49
C PRO A 57 -11.40 -10.44 -8.41
N LEU A 58 -12.30 -9.95 -7.56
CA LEU A 58 -11.90 -9.10 -6.44
C LEU A 58 -11.45 -10.00 -5.28
N ASN A 59 -10.19 -9.89 -4.88
CA ASN A 59 -9.52 -10.71 -3.86
C ASN A 59 -9.44 -10.04 -2.48
N PHE A 60 -9.97 -8.82 -2.33
CA PHE A 60 -10.11 -8.10 -1.06
C PHE A 60 -11.56 -7.66 -0.84
N GLU A 61 -11.93 -7.34 0.41
CA GLU A 61 -13.31 -7.05 0.79
C GLU A 61 -13.57 -5.53 0.87
N PRO A 62 -14.34 -4.97 -0.08
CA PRO A 62 -14.54 -3.54 -0.12
C PRO A 62 -15.44 -3.02 0.99
N ASN A 63 -16.41 -3.82 1.46
CA ASN A 63 -17.33 -3.39 2.53
C ASN A 63 -16.67 -3.40 3.91
N ARG A 64 -15.53 -4.09 4.05
CA ARG A 64 -14.64 -4.04 5.21
C ARG A 64 -13.66 -2.87 5.14
N GLY A 65 -13.57 -2.22 3.99
CA GLY A 65 -12.66 -1.11 3.75
C GLY A 65 -11.21 -1.53 3.54
N ASP A 66 -10.93 -2.75 3.07
CA ASP A 66 -9.56 -3.22 2.83
C ASP A 66 -8.74 -2.23 2.00
N TYR A 67 -7.51 -1.94 2.42
CA TYR A 67 -6.63 -0.94 1.78
C TYR A 67 -7.21 0.49 1.72
N GLY A 68 -8.23 0.81 2.52
CA GLY A 68 -8.89 2.12 2.52
C GLY A 68 -9.87 2.31 1.36
N ILE A 69 -10.24 1.23 0.67
CA ILE A 69 -11.32 1.28 -0.31
C ILE A 69 -12.64 1.62 0.38
N HIS A 70 -13.50 2.39 -0.27
CA HIS A 70 -14.80 2.78 0.30
C HIS A 70 -15.83 2.99 -0.80
N HIS A 71 -17.11 2.88 -0.44
CA HIS A 71 -18.21 3.09 -1.38
C HIS A 71 -18.18 4.54 -1.92
N TYR A 72 -18.32 4.66 -3.24
CA TYR A 72 -18.42 5.92 -3.96
C TYR A 72 -19.82 6.06 -4.56
N GLY A 73 -20.56 7.08 -4.09
CA GLY A 73 -21.97 7.25 -4.45
C GLY A 73 -22.22 7.73 -5.88
N ASN A 74 -21.22 8.33 -6.53
CA ASN A 74 -21.34 8.92 -7.87
C ASN A 74 -22.52 9.90 -7.98
N TYR A 75 -22.70 10.75 -6.96
CA TYR A 75 -23.79 11.72 -6.88
C TYR A 75 -23.62 12.89 -7.86
N GLU A 76 -22.38 13.16 -8.26
CA GLU A 76 -22.01 14.11 -9.30
C GLU A 76 -22.27 13.57 -10.72
N GLU A 77 -22.73 12.33 -10.84
CA GLU A 77 -22.95 11.64 -12.12
C GLU A 77 -21.71 11.62 -13.04
N LEU A 78 -20.52 11.56 -12.43
CA LEU A 78 -19.24 11.44 -13.16
C LEU A 78 -19.19 10.20 -14.04
N LEU A 79 -19.68 9.07 -13.50
CA LEU A 79 -19.78 7.78 -14.16
C LEU A 79 -21.25 7.44 -14.46
N THR A 80 -21.46 6.40 -15.27
CA THR A 80 -22.81 5.93 -15.60
C THR A 80 -23.63 5.62 -14.35
N PRO A 81 -24.78 6.27 -14.11
CA PRO A 81 -25.60 6.01 -12.93
C PRO A 81 -26.11 4.57 -12.89
N LEU A 82 -26.02 3.93 -11.72
CA LEU A 82 -26.51 2.56 -11.49
C LEU A 82 -28.00 2.59 -11.10
N ARG A 83 -28.87 2.86 -12.08
CA ARG A 83 -30.32 3.07 -11.84
C ARG A 83 -31.10 1.81 -11.43
N ASN A 84 -30.57 0.61 -11.70
CA ASN A 84 -31.13 -0.68 -11.28
C ASN A 84 -30.02 -1.51 -10.61
N ARG A 85 -29.71 -1.21 -9.34
CA ARG A 85 -28.57 -1.82 -8.65
C ARG A 85 -28.69 -3.33 -8.56
N CYS A 86 -29.87 -3.86 -8.27
CA CYS A 86 -30.11 -5.30 -8.11
C CYS A 86 -30.98 -5.85 -9.23
N ASN A 87 -30.49 -6.86 -9.97
CA ASN A 87 -31.24 -7.53 -11.03
C ASN A 87 -31.11 -9.05 -10.90
N LEU A 88 -32.12 -9.80 -11.36
CA LEU A 88 -31.95 -11.24 -11.58
C LEU A 88 -30.95 -11.47 -12.71
N VAL A 89 -30.02 -12.41 -12.52
CA VAL A 89 -29.11 -12.80 -13.59
C VAL A 89 -29.94 -13.50 -14.68
N PRO A 90 -29.87 -13.06 -15.96
CA PRO A 90 -30.65 -13.66 -17.04
C PRO A 90 -30.48 -15.19 -17.10
N GLY A 91 -31.60 -15.91 -17.22
CA GLY A 91 -31.59 -17.37 -17.26
C GLY A 91 -31.37 -18.07 -15.91
N SER A 92 -31.25 -17.33 -14.81
CA SER A 92 -31.09 -17.89 -13.47
C SER A 92 -32.32 -17.63 -12.60
N ARG A 93 -32.69 -18.61 -11.75
CA ARG A 93 -33.77 -18.46 -10.76
C ARG A 93 -33.27 -17.98 -9.41
N ASP A 94 -32.04 -18.33 -9.06
CA ASP A 94 -31.49 -18.16 -7.70
C ASP A 94 -30.28 -17.21 -7.66
N LEU A 95 -29.92 -16.60 -8.80
CA LEU A 95 -28.82 -15.66 -8.90
C LEU A 95 -29.36 -14.24 -9.11
N TYR A 96 -28.91 -13.33 -8.28
CA TYR A 96 -29.09 -11.90 -8.47
C TYR A 96 -27.74 -11.20 -8.47
N GLU A 97 -27.65 -10.10 -9.20
CA GLU A 97 -26.44 -9.30 -9.30
C GLU A 97 -26.67 -7.89 -8.79
N GLU A 98 -25.66 -7.37 -8.10
CA GLU A 98 -25.55 -5.99 -7.67
C GLU A 98 -24.36 -5.29 -8.30
N HIS A 99 -24.51 -4.02 -8.66
CA HIS A 99 -23.38 -3.17 -9.05
C HIS A 99 -23.20 -2.02 -8.05
N SER A 100 -21.95 -1.75 -7.68
CA SER A 100 -21.57 -0.63 -6.83
C SER A 100 -20.24 -0.03 -7.28
N TYR A 101 -20.07 1.27 -7.04
CA TYR A 101 -18.80 1.94 -7.24
C TYR A 101 -18.04 2.08 -5.93
N TYR A 102 -16.72 1.92 -6.00
CA TYR A 102 -15.82 2.07 -4.87
C TYR A 102 -14.62 2.91 -5.26
N ALA A 103 -14.09 3.70 -4.33
CA ALA A 103 -12.90 4.52 -4.54
C ALA A 103 -11.76 4.06 -3.63
N LEU A 104 -10.55 4.11 -4.17
CA LEU A 104 -9.28 3.78 -3.51
C LEU A 104 -8.32 4.96 -3.64
N GLY A 105 -7.41 5.10 -2.67
CA GLY A 105 -6.29 6.06 -2.75
C GLY A 105 -6.46 7.29 -1.88
N ASN A 106 -7.53 7.36 -1.07
CA ASN A 106 -7.64 8.36 -0.01
C ASN A 106 -6.78 7.92 1.18
N LEU A 107 -5.64 8.58 1.36
CA LEU A 107 -4.67 8.28 2.42
C LEU A 107 -4.90 9.05 3.72
N ARG A 108 -5.89 9.97 3.76
CA ARG A 108 -6.22 10.69 4.99
C ARG A 108 -6.91 9.77 5.97
N GLN A 109 -6.40 9.73 7.20
CA GLN A 109 -7.10 9.18 8.35
C GLN A 109 -8.18 10.17 8.78
N ASN A 110 -9.29 10.17 8.05
CA ASN A 110 -10.54 10.61 8.60
C ASN A 110 -11.42 9.39 8.88
N ASN A 111 -12.17 9.52 9.95
CA ASN A 111 -13.13 8.66 10.62
C ASN A 111 -14.11 7.93 9.68
N ASN A 112 -13.57 7.05 8.80
CA ASN A 112 -14.23 6.01 7.99
C ASN A 112 -13.24 5.24 7.05
N HIS A 113 -11.99 5.69 6.85
CA HIS A 113 -11.06 5.16 5.82
C HIS A 113 -9.76 4.52 6.37
N ASN A 114 -9.80 4.08 7.63
CA ASN A 114 -8.62 3.83 8.48
C ASN A 114 -7.67 2.69 8.03
N ASN A 115 -8.09 1.85 7.07
CA ASN A 115 -7.28 0.75 6.55
C ASN A 115 -6.36 1.15 5.37
N ALA A 116 -6.32 2.43 4.97
CA ALA A 116 -5.36 2.90 3.97
C ALA A 116 -3.89 2.65 4.40
N LEU A 117 -3.64 2.51 5.71
CA LEU A 117 -2.33 2.12 6.26
C LEU A 117 -1.86 0.72 5.84
N ALA A 118 -2.76 -0.13 5.32
CA ALA A 118 -2.42 -1.43 4.77
C ALA A 118 -1.74 -1.33 3.40
N LEU A 119 -1.84 -0.17 2.72
CA LEU A 119 -1.11 0.06 1.49
C LEU A 119 0.41 0.01 1.75
N PRO A 120 1.22 -0.50 0.80
CA PRO A 120 2.66 -0.53 0.95
C PRO A 120 3.27 0.87 1.12
N SER A 121 4.39 0.94 1.83
CA SER A 121 5.07 2.20 2.11
C SER A 121 5.43 3.00 0.87
N TYR A 122 5.76 2.34 -0.25
CA TYR A 122 6.05 3.02 -1.52
C TYR A 122 4.83 3.75 -2.09
N VAL A 123 3.60 3.32 -1.78
CA VAL A 123 2.36 4.01 -2.14
C VAL A 123 2.13 5.22 -1.24
N THR A 124 2.34 5.06 0.08
CA THR A 124 2.03 6.12 1.07
C THR A 124 3.16 7.13 1.28
N ARG A 125 4.35 6.92 0.70
CA ARG A 125 5.56 7.72 1.01
C ARG A 125 5.39 9.21 0.73
N SER A 126 4.86 9.57 -0.44
CA SER A 126 4.65 10.97 -0.84
C SER A 126 3.56 11.65 -0.01
N PHE A 127 2.63 10.87 0.57
CA PHE A 127 1.67 11.38 1.52
C PHE A 127 2.34 11.84 2.82
N TYR A 128 3.25 11.04 3.37
CA TYR A 128 3.97 11.41 4.60
C TYR A 128 5.07 12.45 4.39
N ASN A 129 5.63 12.50 3.18
CA ASN A 129 6.75 13.37 2.84
C ASN A 129 6.38 14.25 1.63
N PRO A 130 5.44 15.20 1.79
CA PRO A 130 4.94 15.98 0.66
C PRO A 130 5.94 16.98 0.08
N GLY A 131 7.08 17.26 0.72
CA GLY A 131 8.05 18.24 0.21
C GLY A 131 7.44 19.62 -0.08
N GLY A 132 6.42 20.03 0.69
CA GLY A 132 5.68 21.27 0.46
C GLY A 132 4.57 21.20 -0.60
N TYR A 133 4.29 20.05 -1.21
CA TYR A 133 3.20 19.86 -2.18
C TYR A 133 1.87 19.50 -1.50
N PRO A 134 0.85 20.38 -1.53
CA PRO A 134 -0.41 20.17 -0.80
C PRO A 134 -1.36 19.13 -1.41
N ASP A 135 -1.04 18.62 -2.60
CA ASP A 135 -1.89 17.70 -3.38
C ASP A 135 -1.47 16.21 -3.26
N ASN A 136 -0.68 15.86 -2.25
CA ASN A 136 -0.14 14.50 -2.04
C ASN A 136 -1.19 13.40 -1.77
N ASN A 137 -2.48 13.76 -1.65
CA ASN A 137 -3.60 12.83 -1.49
C ASN A 137 -4.73 13.09 -2.51
N ARG A 138 -4.38 13.40 -3.75
CA ARG A 138 -5.35 13.78 -4.80
C ARG A 138 -5.82 12.60 -5.63
N ASP A 139 -4.93 11.69 -6.00
CA ASP A 139 -5.24 10.67 -7.01
C ASP A 139 -6.12 9.53 -6.45
N ARG A 140 -7.06 9.04 -7.26
CA ARG A 140 -7.99 7.96 -6.90
C ARG A 140 -8.09 6.92 -8.01
N ILE A 141 -8.34 5.68 -7.61
CA ILE A 141 -8.84 4.62 -8.50
C ILE A 141 -10.30 4.38 -8.15
N ILE A 142 -11.21 4.42 -9.13
CA ILE A 142 -12.60 4.02 -8.96
C ILE A 142 -12.79 2.64 -9.59
N LEU A 143 -13.41 1.73 -8.84
CA LEU A 143 -13.77 0.40 -9.28
C LEU A 143 -15.28 0.32 -9.41
N ARG A 144 -15.78 -0.20 -10.52
CA ARG A 144 -17.14 -0.73 -10.59
C ARG A 144 -17.09 -2.21 -10.26
N VAL A 145 -17.72 -2.59 -9.16
CA VAL A 145 -17.76 -3.96 -8.66
C VAL A 145 -19.13 -4.53 -8.94
N ARG A 146 -19.14 -5.65 -9.66
CA ARG A 146 -20.29 -6.54 -9.85
C ARG A 146 -20.23 -7.64 -8.80
N GLN A 147 -21.30 -7.77 -8.03
CA GLN A 147 -21.49 -8.82 -7.03
C GLN A 147 -22.59 -9.75 -7.53
N VAL A 148 -22.31 -11.05 -7.64
CA VAL A 148 -23.32 -12.05 -7.99
C VAL A 148 -23.57 -12.93 -6.78
N HIS A 149 -24.79 -12.88 -6.29
CA HIS A 149 -25.22 -13.59 -5.09
C HIS A 149 -25.99 -14.84 -5.48
N ASN A 150 -25.74 -15.93 -4.77
CA ASN A 150 -26.45 -17.19 -4.93
C ASN A 150 -27.35 -17.43 -3.71
N ALA A 151 -28.66 -17.34 -3.91
CA ALA A 151 -29.65 -17.46 -2.83
C ALA A 151 -29.68 -18.85 -2.18
N LEU A 152 -29.30 -19.91 -2.91
CA LEU A 152 -29.29 -21.29 -2.39
C LEU A 152 -28.07 -21.57 -1.50
N THR A 153 -26.91 -21.01 -1.85
CA THR A 153 -25.64 -21.29 -1.16
C THR A 153 -25.20 -20.17 -0.22
N GLY A 154 -25.82 -18.99 -0.33
CA GLY A 154 -25.40 -17.78 0.37
C GLY A 154 -24.06 -17.20 -0.12
N ARG A 155 -23.43 -17.79 -1.15
CA ARG A 155 -22.14 -17.34 -1.68
C ARG A 155 -22.29 -16.10 -2.54
N THR A 156 -21.28 -15.23 -2.49
CA THR A 156 -21.23 -14.01 -3.30
C THR A 156 -19.90 -13.96 -4.06
N ARG A 157 -19.98 -13.95 -5.39
CA ARG A 157 -18.81 -13.73 -6.25
C ARG A 157 -18.68 -12.24 -6.54
N ARG A 158 -17.48 -11.68 -6.36
CA ARG A 158 -17.18 -10.28 -6.68
C ARG A 158 -16.20 -10.21 -7.83
N THR A 159 -16.52 -9.37 -8.81
CA THR A 159 -15.67 -9.08 -9.96
C THR A 159 -15.65 -7.59 -10.23
N ILE A 160 -14.52 -7.06 -10.65
CA ILE A 160 -14.42 -5.70 -11.17
C ILE A 160 -14.66 -5.78 -12.68
N ASP A 161 -15.58 -4.98 -13.19
CA ASP A 161 -15.89 -4.92 -14.63
C ASP A 161 -15.48 -3.58 -15.27
N GLN A 162 -15.24 -2.55 -14.47
CA GLN A 162 -14.67 -1.28 -14.91
C GLN A 162 -13.70 -0.71 -13.86
N VAL A 163 -12.59 -0.16 -14.36
CA VAL A 163 -11.59 0.54 -13.56
C VAL A 163 -11.43 1.94 -14.14
N PHE A 164 -11.37 2.95 -13.28
CA PHE A 164 -11.11 4.33 -13.66
C PHE A 164 -10.02 4.92 -12.78
N ILE A 165 -9.24 5.85 -13.32
CA ILE A 165 -8.38 6.75 -12.56
C ILE A 165 -9.02 8.14 -12.57
N THR A 166 -8.95 8.83 -11.43
CA THR A 166 -9.43 10.21 -11.30
C THR A 166 -8.62 10.99 -10.27
N GLN A 167 -8.98 12.25 -10.07
CA GLN A 167 -8.40 13.14 -9.09
C GLN A 167 -9.49 13.76 -8.22
N HIS A 168 -9.18 13.95 -6.94
CA HIS A 168 -9.98 14.67 -5.96
C HIS A 168 -9.18 15.89 -5.47
N PRO A 169 -9.26 17.04 -6.19
CA PRO A 169 -8.47 18.22 -5.87
C PRO A 169 -8.72 18.72 -4.44
N PRO A 170 -7.71 19.27 -3.75
CA PRO A 170 -7.95 19.90 -2.46
C PRO A 170 -9.00 21.00 -2.58
N ARG A 171 -9.96 21.02 -1.63
CA ARG A 171 -11.09 21.98 -1.55
C ARG A 171 -12.26 21.73 -2.50
N GLN A 172 -12.25 20.64 -3.27
CA GLN A 172 -13.44 20.15 -3.96
C GLN A 172 -14.12 19.07 -3.11
N THR A 173 -15.43 18.93 -3.31
CA THR A 173 -16.26 17.88 -2.70
C THR A 173 -16.51 16.70 -3.64
N THR A 174 -16.13 16.83 -4.91
CA THR A 174 -16.39 15.86 -5.99
C THR A 174 -15.10 15.50 -6.72
N TYR A 175 -15.14 14.39 -7.45
CA TYR A 175 -14.05 14.03 -8.35
C TYR A 175 -14.02 14.91 -9.61
N ASP A 176 -12.84 15.03 -10.21
CA ASP A 176 -12.58 15.90 -11.35
C ASP A 176 -12.98 15.21 -12.67
N PRO A 177 -14.06 15.66 -13.35
CA PRO A 177 -14.51 15.06 -14.59
C PRO A 177 -13.55 15.24 -15.76
N ALA A 178 -12.77 16.33 -15.78
CA ALA A 178 -11.80 16.58 -16.85
C ALA A 178 -10.60 15.64 -16.76
N HIS A 179 -10.36 15.06 -15.59
CA HIS A 179 -9.23 14.17 -15.31
C HIS A 179 -9.68 12.78 -14.87
N THR A 180 -10.80 12.28 -15.41
CA THR A 180 -11.29 10.93 -15.19
C THR A 180 -11.14 10.08 -16.45
N TYR A 181 -10.44 8.94 -16.32
CA TYR A 181 -10.13 8.07 -17.46
C TYR A 181 -10.42 6.62 -17.12
N ARG A 182 -11.01 5.88 -18.08
CA ARG A 182 -11.20 4.42 -17.95
C ARG A 182 -9.89 3.70 -18.22
N VAL A 183 -9.51 2.80 -17.32
CA VAL A 183 -8.35 1.91 -17.45
C VAL A 183 -8.79 0.59 -18.07
N THR A 184 -8.04 0.11 -19.06
CA THR A 184 -8.32 -1.16 -19.74
C THR A 184 -7.61 -2.33 -19.04
N ALA A 185 -8.13 -3.55 -19.20
CA ALA A 185 -7.47 -4.76 -18.73
C ALA A 185 -6.08 -4.93 -19.35
N ASN A 186 -5.91 -4.54 -20.62
CA ASN A 186 -4.61 -4.58 -21.31
C ASN A 186 -3.57 -3.68 -20.63
N LEU A 187 -3.93 -2.44 -20.26
CA LEU A 187 -3.01 -1.57 -19.54
C LEU A 187 -2.61 -2.15 -18.17
N LEU A 188 -3.56 -2.76 -17.44
CA LEU A 188 -3.27 -3.42 -16.17
C LEU A 188 -2.32 -4.62 -16.36
N ARG A 189 -2.52 -5.43 -17.42
CA ARG A 189 -1.60 -6.52 -17.76
C ARG A 189 -0.22 -6.02 -18.17
N GLU A 190 -0.14 -4.92 -18.90
CA GLU A 190 1.14 -4.31 -19.28
C GLU A 190 1.93 -3.85 -18.06
N ILE A 191 1.28 -3.13 -17.12
CA ILE A 191 1.87 -2.70 -15.85
C ILE A 191 2.36 -3.92 -15.03
N ARG A 192 1.52 -4.95 -14.91
CA ARG A 192 1.91 -6.21 -14.24
C ARG A 192 3.06 -6.91 -14.98
N GLY A 193 3.11 -6.82 -16.30
CA GLY A 193 4.19 -7.34 -17.13
C GLY A 193 5.53 -6.65 -16.87
N VAL A 194 5.53 -5.34 -16.58
CA VAL A 194 6.73 -4.61 -16.16
C VAL A 194 7.22 -5.08 -14.79
N ALA A 195 6.30 -5.34 -13.85
CA ALA A 195 6.65 -5.85 -12.53
C ALA A 195 7.39 -7.19 -12.55
N GLN A 196 7.13 -8.02 -13.57
CA GLN A 196 7.75 -9.33 -13.78
C GLN A 196 9.11 -9.28 -14.50
N ILE A 197 9.55 -8.10 -14.94
CA ILE A 197 10.87 -7.96 -15.57
C ILE A 197 11.95 -8.08 -14.50
N ASP A 198 12.88 -9.00 -14.72
CA ASP A 198 14.13 -9.01 -13.97
C ASP A 198 15.02 -7.84 -14.44
N VAL A 199 15.03 -6.76 -13.65
CA VAL A 199 15.82 -5.55 -13.94
C VAL A 199 17.32 -5.83 -13.91
N ALA A 200 17.78 -6.90 -13.25
CA ALA A 200 19.19 -7.29 -13.28
C ALA A 200 19.60 -7.83 -14.66
N ALA A 201 18.71 -8.59 -15.30
CA ALA A 201 18.98 -9.28 -16.57
C ALA A 201 18.47 -8.56 -17.82
N VAL A 202 17.48 -7.67 -17.71
CA VAL A 202 16.89 -7.01 -18.86
C VAL A 202 17.88 -6.07 -19.57
N THR A 203 17.81 -6.06 -20.90
CA THR A 203 18.62 -5.20 -21.76
C THR A 203 17.79 -4.05 -22.35
N PRO A 204 18.40 -2.89 -22.67
CA PRO A 204 17.75 -1.79 -23.37
C PRO A 204 17.06 -2.24 -24.67
N ARG A 205 17.69 -3.19 -25.40
CA ARG A 205 17.15 -3.75 -26.62
C ARG A 205 15.81 -4.46 -26.39
N GLN A 206 15.72 -5.30 -25.36
CA GLN A 206 14.47 -6.00 -25.02
C GLN A 206 13.35 -5.02 -24.62
N LEU A 207 13.69 -3.95 -23.89
CA LEU A 207 12.73 -2.89 -23.53
C LEU A 207 12.24 -2.13 -24.78
N ARG A 208 13.14 -1.83 -25.71
CA ARG A 208 12.80 -1.18 -26.98
C ARG A 208 11.94 -2.07 -27.87
N GLU A 209 12.25 -3.36 -27.95
CA GLU A 209 11.48 -4.34 -28.74
C GLU A 209 10.09 -4.56 -28.15
N ARG A 210 9.97 -4.61 -26.82
CA ARG A 210 8.70 -4.91 -26.12
C ARG A 210 7.80 -3.70 -25.87
N TYR A 211 8.37 -2.55 -25.52
CA TYR A 211 7.63 -1.35 -25.10
C TYR A 211 7.83 -0.15 -26.03
N HIS A 212 8.69 -0.27 -27.05
CA HIS A 212 9.03 0.83 -27.96
C HIS A 212 9.58 2.07 -27.23
N ARG A 213 10.23 1.85 -26.08
CA ARG A 213 10.86 2.89 -25.26
C ARG A 213 12.36 2.66 -25.16
N ASP A 214 13.12 3.74 -25.25
CA ASP A 214 14.57 3.72 -25.17
C ASP A 214 14.99 4.04 -23.73
N VAL A 215 15.45 3.01 -23.01
CA VAL A 215 15.92 3.12 -21.63
C VAL A 215 17.39 2.76 -21.61
N ASP A 216 18.24 3.76 -21.38
CA ASP A 216 19.70 3.57 -21.40
C ASP A 216 20.18 2.58 -20.32
N GLN A 217 21.25 1.85 -20.62
CA GLN A 217 21.88 0.88 -19.71
C GLN A 217 22.29 1.53 -18.37
N SER A 218 22.63 2.82 -18.38
CA SER A 218 22.99 3.56 -17.17
C SER A 218 21.84 3.64 -16.17
N TYR A 219 20.59 3.79 -16.63
CA TYR A 219 19.42 3.84 -15.76
C TYR A 219 19.12 2.46 -15.17
N LEU A 220 19.24 1.40 -15.97
CA LEU A 220 19.08 0.02 -15.49
C LEU A 220 20.12 -0.30 -14.41
N ASN A 221 21.37 0.12 -14.59
CA ASN A 221 22.42 -0.07 -13.59
C ASN A 221 22.11 0.65 -12.26
N GLN A 222 21.48 1.82 -12.32
CA GLN A 222 21.06 2.56 -11.12
C GLN A 222 19.81 1.97 -10.45
N LEU A 223 18.93 1.28 -11.18
CA LEU A 223 17.77 0.59 -10.61
C LEU A 223 18.13 -0.70 -9.89
N ARG A 224 19.16 -1.43 -10.32
CA ARG A 224 19.52 -2.75 -9.76
C ARG A 224 19.65 -2.78 -8.23
N PRO A 225 20.26 -1.79 -7.56
CA PRO A 225 20.35 -1.79 -6.10
C PRO A 225 19.01 -1.58 -5.37
N TRP A 226 17.93 -1.23 -6.07
CA TRP A 226 16.63 -0.89 -5.49
C TRP A 226 15.81 -2.12 -5.07
N GLY A 227 16.29 -3.33 -5.37
CA GLY A 227 15.63 -4.58 -4.98
C GLY A 227 14.18 -4.63 -5.47
N ALA A 228 13.23 -4.80 -4.55
CA ALA A 228 11.81 -4.91 -4.87
C ALA A 228 11.20 -3.68 -5.57
N LEU A 229 11.84 -2.49 -5.49
CA LEU A 229 11.35 -1.27 -6.14
C LEU A 229 11.90 -1.07 -7.55
N SER A 230 12.82 -1.94 -8.01
CA SER A 230 13.46 -1.82 -9.33
C SER A 230 12.44 -1.79 -10.47
N SER A 231 11.41 -2.65 -10.40
CA SER A 231 10.38 -2.73 -11.45
C SER A 231 9.42 -1.53 -11.44
N LEU A 232 9.15 -0.94 -10.26
CA LEU A 232 8.40 0.31 -10.16
C LEU A 232 9.22 1.47 -10.77
N GLY A 233 10.52 1.54 -10.46
CA GLY A 233 11.42 2.52 -11.07
C GLY A 233 11.51 2.36 -12.60
N LEU A 234 11.54 1.11 -13.09
CA LEU A 234 11.48 0.83 -14.52
C LEU A 234 10.15 1.30 -15.15
N LEU A 235 9.01 1.05 -14.52
CA LEU A 235 7.72 1.56 -15.00
C LEU A 235 7.76 3.09 -15.12
N LEU A 236 8.30 3.76 -14.11
CA LEU A 236 8.41 5.22 -14.10
C LEU A 236 9.27 5.70 -15.28
N LEU A 237 10.41 5.06 -15.56
CA LEU A 237 11.21 5.36 -16.76
C LEU A 237 10.46 5.13 -18.07
N LEU A 238 9.67 4.06 -18.19
CA LEU A 238 8.92 3.74 -19.40
C LEU A 238 7.81 4.76 -19.70
N VAL A 239 7.22 5.35 -18.67
CA VAL A 239 6.15 6.36 -18.78
C VAL A 239 6.70 7.75 -19.08
N LEU A 240 7.92 8.05 -18.64
CA LEU A 240 8.55 9.34 -18.89
C LEU A 240 8.97 9.49 -20.37
N ASP A 241 8.84 10.71 -20.91
CA ASP A 241 9.28 10.98 -22.27
C ASP A 241 10.80 11.22 -22.33
N ARG A 242 11.40 11.04 -23.52
CA ARG A 242 12.84 11.20 -23.73
C ARG A 242 13.30 12.63 -23.42
N ARG A 243 12.44 13.64 -23.61
CA ARG A 243 12.76 15.05 -23.34
C ARG A 243 12.87 15.33 -21.85
N THR A 244 12.02 14.72 -21.05
CA THR A 244 12.03 14.75 -19.58
C THR A 244 13.30 14.07 -19.09
N MET A 245 13.59 12.85 -19.56
CA MET A 245 14.83 12.15 -19.20
C MET A 245 16.10 12.95 -19.57
N LEU A 246 16.12 13.61 -20.73
CA LEU A 246 17.27 14.44 -21.16
C LEU A 246 17.41 15.75 -20.38
N ARG A 247 16.32 16.32 -19.86
CA ARG A 247 16.33 17.58 -19.08
C ARG A 247 16.88 17.42 -17.67
N PHE A 248 16.69 16.24 -17.06
CA PHE A 248 16.97 16.02 -15.64
C PHE A 248 18.28 15.26 -15.37
N GLY A 249 19.12 15.08 -16.40
CA GLY A 249 20.47 14.54 -16.26
C GLY A 249 20.53 13.02 -16.07
N LYS A 250 21.72 12.52 -15.73
CA LYS A 250 22.03 11.07 -15.62
C LYS A 250 21.52 10.44 -14.32
N SER A 251 20.97 11.20 -13.37
CA SER A 251 20.52 10.68 -12.08
C SER A 251 19.07 10.22 -12.16
N ILE A 252 18.84 8.93 -11.97
CA ILE A 252 17.49 8.39 -11.89
C ILE A 252 16.77 8.87 -10.62
N LEU A 253 17.52 9.16 -9.55
CA LEU A 253 16.97 9.61 -8.28
C LEU A 253 16.31 10.99 -8.44
N HIS A 254 16.94 11.92 -9.15
CA HIS A 254 16.32 13.21 -9.50
C HIS A 254 15.02 13.05 -10.29
N ILE A 255 15.03 12.18 -11.31
CA ILE A 255 13.88 11.92 -12.18
C ILE A 255 12.71 11.31 -11.37
N LEU A 256 13.01 10.39 -10.46
CA LEU A 256 12.04 9.72 -9.61
C LEU A 256 11.58 10.59 -8.44
N TYR A 257 12.45 11.44 -7.90
CA TYR A 257 12.14 12.41 -6.85
C TYR A 257 11.14 13.45 -7.36
N LEU A 258 11.43 14.07 -8.51
CA LEU A 258 10.50 14.97 -9.17
C LEU A 258 9.24 14.24 -9.64
N GLY A 259 9.40 12.99 -10.11
CA GLY A 259 8.37 11.99 -10.42
C GLY A 259 7.32 11.86 -9.32
N LEU A 260 7.74 11.28 -8.20
CA LEU A 260 6.92 10.90 -7.07
C LEU A 260 6.34 12.10 -6.31
N LEU A 261 7.02 13.24 -6.30
CA LEU A 261 6.57 14.48 -5.65
C LEU A 261 5.75 15.40 -6.59
N GLY A 262 5.68 15.11 -7.88
CA GLY A 262 4.90 15.91 -8.85
C GLY A 262 5.47 17.31 -9.09
N ALA A 263 6.78 17.50 -8.90
CA ALA A 263 7.47 18.79 -8.83
C ALA A 263 7.67 19.52 -10.18
N GLY A 264 7.11 19.00 -11.29
CA GLY A 264 7.43 19.45 -12.64
C GLY A 264 6.94 20.86 -13.07
N ALA A 265 6.28 21.64 -12.22
CA ALA A 265 5.71 22.93 -12.62
C ALA A 265 5.98 24.15 -11.69
N ALA A 266 6.44 23.95 -10.44
CA ALA A 266 6.56 25.06 -9.48
C ALA A 266 8.00 25.54 -9.24
N ALA A 267 9.01 24.69 -9.45
CA ALA A 267 10.42 25.05 -9.22
C ALA A 267 10.94 26.16 -10.16
N THR A 268 10.22 26.48 -11.23
CA THR A 268 10.63 27.50 -12.21
C THR A 268 10.12 28.92 -11.91
N ARG A 269 9.30 29.16 -10.87
CA ARG A 269 8.73 30.50 -10.64
C ARG A 269 9.25 31.28 -9.42
N ARG A 270 10.24 30.77 -8.70
CA ARG A 270 11.02 31.54 -7.72
C ARG A 270 12.53 31.32 -7.86
N ARG A 271 13.05 31.36 -9.10
CA ARG A 271 14.49 31.65 -9.29
C ARG A 271 14.70 33.15 -9.08
N ARG A 272 14.96 33.56 -7.84
CA ARG A 272 15.73 34.78 -7.58
C ARG A 272 17.20 34.38 -7.75
N GLU A 273 17.91 35.08 -8.61
CA GLU A 273 19.35 34.93 -8.79
C GLU A 273 20.04 35.17 -7.43
N GLY A 274 20.69 34.15 -6.86
CA GLY A 274 21.55 34.30 -5.68
C GLY A 274 21.38 33.31 -4.53
N GLU A 275 20.45 32.35 -4.58
CA GLU A 275 20.42 31.25 -3.61
C GLU A 275 21.29 30.08 -4.15
N GLU A 276 22.32 29.72 -3.40
CA GLU A 276 23.15 28.52 -3.64
C GLU A 276 22.25 27.30 -3.72
N ASP A 277 22.54 26.38 -4.64
CA ASP A 277 21.76 25.18 -4.89
C ASP A 277 21.60 24.37 -3.58
N GLU A 278 20.43 24.41 -2.95
CA GLU A 278 20.01 23.34 -2.05
C GLU A 278 19.73 22.13 -2.97
N GLU A 279 20.78 21.36 -3.26
CA GLU A 279 20.68 20.00 -3.81
C GLU A 279 19.76 19.22 -2.84
N GLU A 280 18.45 19.18 -3.13
CA GLU A 280 17.52 18.33 -2.40
C GLU A 280 18.05 16.89 -2.51
N ASP A 281 18.50 16.35 -1.38
CA ASP A 281 19.31 15.12 -1.31
C ASP A 281 18.59 13.95 -1.99
N GLU A 282 18.94 13.72 -3.26
CA GLU A 282 18.32 12.73 -4.13
C GLU A 282 18.34 11.31 -3.52
N ASP A 283 19.33 11.03 -2.66
CA ASP A 283 19.54 9.77 -1.96
C ASP A 283 18.50 9.49 -0.85
N VAL A 284 17.70 10.48 -0.43
CA VAL A 284 16.67 10.31 0.60
C VAL A 284 15.59 9.31 0.16
N LEU A 285 15.35 9.14 -1.15
CA LEU A 285 14.38 8.17 -1.69
C LEU A 285 14.70 6.71 -1.32
N LEU A 286 15.98 6.39 -1.10
CA LEU A 286 16.42 5.04 -0.78
C LEU A 286 16.28 4.71 0.71
N ILE A 287 16.09 5.74 1.55
CA ILE A 287 15.94 5.55 2.98
C ILE A 287 14.63 4.82 3.26
N GLN A 288 14.70 3.75 4.06
CA GLN A 288 13.55 3.04 4.58
C GLN A 288 13.52 3.18 6.10
N LEU A 289 12.36 3.52 6.63
CA LEU A 289 12.10 3.62 8.07
C LEU A 289 10.87 2.76 8.37
N ASP A 290 11.00 1.82 9.28
CA ASP A 290 9.91 0.90 9.63
C ASP A 290 9.81 0.73 11.16
N VAL A 291 8.58 0.54 11.64
CA VAL A 291 8.30 -0.01 12.98
C VAL A 291 8.11 -1.51 12.84
N ARG A 292 8.85 -2.27 13.63
CA ARG A 292 8.72 -3.73 13.75
C ARG A 292 8.51 -4.14 15.20
N THR A 293 8.45 -5.44 15.43
CA THR A 293 8.15 -6.07 16.71
C THR A 293 9.38 -6.80 17.23
N VAL A 294 9.64 -6.68 18.52
CA VAL A 294 10.59 -7.56 19.23
C VAL A 294 9.85 -8.60 20.05
N ALA A 295 10.57 -9.56 20.61
CA ALA A 295 10.03 -10.37 21.69
C ALA A 295 9.42 -9.46 22.78
N GLU A 296 8.41 -9.95 23.50
CA GLU A 296 7.72 -9.22 24.57
C GLU A 296 6.78 -8.09 24.12
N GLY A 297 6.43 -7.99 22.83
CA GLY A 297 5.37 -7.09 22.38
C GLY A 297 5.77 -5.62 22.33
N LYS A 298 7.07 -5.33 22.28
CA LYS A 298 7.59 -3.96 22.17
C LYS A 298 7.87 -3.58 20.72
N ALA A 299 7.87 -2.28 20.47
CA ALA A 299 8.22 -1.70 19.19
C ALA A 299 9.74 -1.69 19.00
N LYS A 300 10.16 -1.91 17.75
CA LYS A 300 11.52 -1.84 17.27
C LYS A 300 11.61 -0.84 16.14
N ILE A 301 12.57 0.07 16.23
CA ILE A 301 12.87 1.03 15.18
C ILE A 301 13.83 0.36 14.20
N CYS A 302 13.54 0.39 12.91
CA CYS A 302 14.42 -0.10 11.86
C CYS A 302 14.67 1.00 10.83
N TRP A 303 15.93 1.16 10.41
CA TRP A 303 16.30 2.06 9.32
C TRP A 303 17.24 1.38 8.33
N ARG A 304 17.16 1.75 7.06
CA ARG A 304 18.04 1.25 6.00
C ARG A 304 18.34 2.34 4.98
N GLY A 305 19.52 2.26 4.37
CA GLY A 305 19.90 3.12 3.25
C GLY A 305 20.09 4.59 3.61
N VAL A 306 20.44 4.92 4.87
CA VAL A 306 20.73 6.31 5.26
C VAL A 306 22.04 6.77 4.61
N PRO A 307 22.02 7.89 3.85
CA PRO A 307 23.19 8.41 3.16
C PRO A 307 24.33 8.79 4.11
N PRO A 308 25.60 8.65 3.69
CA PRO A 308 26.78 9.02 4.48
C PRO A 308 26.73 10.43 5.08
N LEU A 309 26.13 11.38 4.36
CA LEU A 309 26.05 12.78 4.78
C LEU A 309 25.24 12.98 6.08
N TYR A 310 24.29 12.08 6.38
CA TYR A 310 23.44 12.17 7.56
C TYR A 310 23.95 11.36 8.76
N LEU A 311 24.89 10.43 8.55
CA LEU A 311 25.31 9.47 9.57
C LEU A 311 25.77 10.13 10.89
N ARG A 312 26.47 11.26 10.78
CA ARG A 312 27.07 11.94 11.95
C ARG A 312 26.18 13.02 12.57
N CYS A 313 25.05 13.34 11.94
CA CYS A 313 24.18 14.42 12.35
C CYS A 313 22.71 14.02 12.33
N ALA A 314 22.38 12.73 12.35
CA ALA A 314 21.00 12.28 12.39
C ALA A 314 20.72 11.32 13.54
N LYS A 315 19.45 11.29 13.92
CA LYS A 315 18.89 10.31 14.84
C LYS A 315 17.57 9.80 14.30
N VAL A 316 17.21 8.60 14.69
CA VAL A 316 15.87 8.03 14.48
C VAL A 316 15.07 8.20 15.75
N ALA A 317 13.82 8.65 15.62
CA ALA A 317 12.92 8.84 16.74
C ALA A 317 11.55 8.22 16.47
N LEU A 318 10.94 7.68 17.51
CA LEU A 318 9.62 7.05 17.49
C LEU A 318 8.57 8.01 18.04
N PHE A 319 7.44 8.12 17.35
CA PHE A 319 6.31 8.99 17.69
C PHE A 319 5.03 8.16 17.81
N ARG A 320 4.02 8.68 18.54
CA ARG A 320 2.74 7.98 18.74
C ARG A 320 1.90 7.90 17.46
N SER A 321 1.96 8.93 16.63
CA SER A 321 1.19 9.04 15.38
C SER A 321 1.83 10.04 14.42
N ASN A 322 1.24 10.18 13.23
CA ASN A 322 1.62 11.17 12.24
C ASN A 322 1.53 12.61 12.78
N GLU A 323 0.52 12.93 13.56
CA GLU A 323 0.32 14.30 14.06
C GLU A 323 1.12 14.61 15.32
N ASP A 324 1.66 13.57 15.98
CA ASP A 324 2.37 13.73 17.25
C ASP A 324 3.72 14.44 17.05
N ARG A 325 4.11 15.20 18.07
CA ARG A 325 5.39 15.96 18.12
C ARG A 325 6.29 15.48 19.25
N VAL A 326 5.79 14.63 20.15
CA VAL A 326 6.55 14.13 21.29
C VAL A 326 7.28 12.84 20.89
N GLN A 327 8.59 12.81 21.14
CA GLN A 327 9.40 11.62 20.93
C GLN A 327 9.20 10.64 22.08
N LEU A 328 8.79 9.42 21.77
CA LEU A 328 8.64 8.33 22.73
C LEU A 328 9.98 7.65 23.02
N SER A 329 10.86 7.58 22.01
CA SER A 329 12.22 7.03 22.09
C SER A 329 13.05 7.58 20.95
N SER A 330 14.36 7.75 21.13
CA SER A 330 15.24 8.24 20.07
C SER A 330 16.65 7.68 20.19
N PHE A 331 17.32 7.43 19.05
CA PHE A 331 18.67 6.89 18.99
C PHE A 331 19.48 7.56 17.89
N PHE A 332 20.71 7.95 18.22
CA PHE A 332 21.66 8.40 17.19
C PHE A 332 22.05 7.23 16.29
N ILE A 333 21.99 7.46 14.98
CA ILE A 333 22.35 6.41 14.01
C ILE A 333 23.87 6.18 13.99
N GLY A 334 24.66 7.24 14.18
CA GLY A 334 26.12 7.21 14.08
C GLY A 334 26.56 6.78 12.68
N ASP A 335 27.72 6.14 12.56
CA ASP A 335 28.29 5.70 11.27
C ASP A 335 27.53 4.50 10.63
N ARG A 336 26.26 4.24 11.00
CA ARG A 336 25.45 3.11 10.52
C ARG A 336 24.37 3.56 9.53
N SER A 337 24.58 3.27 8.25
CA SER A 337 23.59 3.51 7.18
C SER A 337 22.35 2.64 7.30
N SER A 338 22.43 1.52 8.01
CA SER A 338 21.32 0.63 8.30
C SER A 338 21.47 0.05 9.70
N GLY A 339 20.36 -0.22 10.36
CA GLY A 339 20.36 -0.80 11.69
C GLY A 339 18.97 -0.84 12.30
N ASP A 340 18.94 -1.24 13.55
CA ASP A 340 17.72 -1.31 14.33
C ASP A 340 18.00 -1.06 15.82
N CYS A 341 16.96 -0.63 16.53
CA CYS A 341 17.01 -0.35 17.97
C CYS A 341 15.70 -0.79 18.62
N ASP A 342 15.81 -1.63 19.65
CA ASP A 342 14.68 -2.05 20.45
C ASP A 342 14.24 -0.90 21.37
N THR A 343 12.94 -0.79 21.65
CA THR A 343 12.38 0.25 22.52
C THR A 343 11.62 -0.36 23.69
N LEU A 344 11.34 0.43 24.72
CA LEU A 344 10.46 0.03 25.82
C LEU A 344 8.97 0.28 25.52
N VAL A 345 8.68 0.94 24.39
CA VAL A 345 7.35 1.34 23.96
C VAL A 345 6.59 0.09 23.50
N PRO A 346 5.41 -0.22 24.06
CA PRO A 346 4.57 -1.30 23.55
C PRO A 346 4.21 -1.08 22.09
N LEU A 347 4.17 -2.13 21.29
CA LEU A 347 3.75 -2.02 19.90
C LEU A 347 2.28 -1.64 19.82
N HIS A 348 1.98 -0.56 19.11
CA HIS A 348 0.64 0.01 18.99
C HIS A 348 0.43 0.55 17.56
N PRO A 349 -0.79 0.47 16.99
CA PRO A 349 -1.08 1.13 15.72
C PRO A 349 -0.81 2.64 15.75
N GLY A 350 -0.43 3.21 14.62
CA GLY A 350 -0.10 4.63 14.51
C GLY A 350 1.36 4.96 14.81
N LEU A 351 2.09 4.09 15.53
CA LEU A 351 3.51 4.32 15.80
C LEU A 351 4.29 4.62 14.51
N GLN A 352 5.15 5.64 14.55
CA GLN A 352 5.84 6.12 13.36
C GLN A 352 7.29 6.48 13.66
N VAL A 353 8.20 6.02 12.81
CA VAL A 353 9.63 6.38 12.88
C VAL A 353 9.88 7.59 11.99
N ARG A 354 10.68 8.54 12.48
CA ARG A 354 11.16 9.69 11.72
C ARG A 354 12.68 9.81 11.84
N LEU A 355 13.31 10.20 10.75
CA LEU A 355 14.72 10.54 10.68
C LEU A 355 14.86 12.05 10.86
N LEU A 356 15.58 12.44 11.91
CA LEU A 356 15.73 13.83 12.32
C LEU A 356 17.21 14.22 12.22
N LYS A 357 17.47 15.39 11.65
CA LYS A 357 18.79 16.04 11.66
C LYS A 357 18.96 16.78 12.97
N VAL A 358 20.15 16.64 13.54
CA VAL A 358 20.59 17.26 14.78
C VAL A 358 21.82 18.09 14.47
N ASP A 359 21.79 19.39 14.77
CA ASP A 359 22.95 20.26 14.63
C ASP A 359 23.93 20.01 15.81
N PRO A 360 25.11 19.39 15.57
CA PRO A 360 26.07 19.10 16.64
C PRO A 360 26.74 20.35 17.21
N ARG A 361 26.60 21.52 16.57
CA ARG A 361 27.19 22.79 17.02
C ARG A 361 26.30 23.55 18.01
N ARG A 362 25.04 23.14 18.16
CA ARG A 362 24.10 23.72 19.11
C ARG A 362 23.92 22.75 20.26
N GLY A 363 24.18 23.21 21.49
CA GLY A 363 24.22 22.37 22.69
C GLY A 363 22.91 21.59 22.90
N ALA A 364 23.01 20.51 23.69
CA ALA A 364 21.85 19.69 24.07
C ALA A 364 20.71 20.56 24.63
N GLY A 365 19.58 20.60 23.93
CA GLY A 365 18.39 21.37 24.31
C GLY A 365 17.97 22.50 23.35
N SER A 366 18.55 22.64 22.15
CA SER A 366 18.00 23.56 21.14
C SER A 366 16.80 22.94 20.41
N ASP A 367 15.63 23.57 20.52
CA ASP A 367 14.30 23.16 19.99
C ASP A 367 14.16 23.13 18.45
N GLN A 368 15.22 22.92 17.68
CA GLN A 368 15.13 22.85 16.22
C GLN A 368 15.84 21.61 15.69
N GLU A 369 15.21 20.46 15.94
CA GLU A 369 15.46 19.25 15.15
C GLU A 369 14.71 19.38 13.82
N GLU A 370 15.42 19.14 12.72
CA GLU A 370 14.85 19.20 11.37
C GLU A 370 14.44 17.80 10.94
N GLU A 371 13.18 17.63 10.51
CA GLU A 371 12.69 16.34 10.02
C GLU A 371 13.14 16.11 8.57
N ILE A 372 14.02 15.14 8.35
CA ILE A 372 14.51 14.75 7.02
C ILE A 372 13.48 13.88 6.32
N LEU A 373 12.98 12.86 7.03
CA LEU A 373 12.09 11.86 6.45
C LEU A 373 11.20 11.22 7.51
N ARG A 374 9.99 10.91 7.09
CA ARG A 374 8.96 10.22 7.84
C ARG A 374 8.66 8.84 7.25
N GLY A 375 8.71 7.81 8.08
CA GLY A 375 8.24 6.47 7.75
C GLY A 375 6.71 6.35 7.76
N PRO A 376 6.16 5.24 7.28
CA PRO A 376 4.73 4.98 7.40
C PRO A 376 4.33 4.75 8.86
N GLU A 377 3.07 5.06 9.20
CA GLU A 377 2.50 4.63 10.48
C GLU A 377 2.33 3.11 10.51
N PHE A 378 2.47 2.55 11.71
CA PHE A 378 2.31 1.13 11.95
C PHE A 378 0.83 0.72 11.86
N HIS A 379 0.52 -0.27 11.02
CA HIS A 379 -0.82 -0.84 10.88
C HIS A 379 -1.04 -1.92 11.96
N ASP A 380 -2.19 -1.94 12.61
CA ASP A 380 -2.48 -2.84 13.75
C ASP A 380 -2.35 -4.34 13.41
N ALA A 381 -2.73 -4.76 12.20
CA ALA A 381 -2.56 -6.12 11.70
C ALA A 381 -1.28 -6.30 10.84
N ASN A 382 -0.30 -5.41 10.96
CA ASN A 382 0.93 -5.45 10.16
C ASN A 382 0.68 -5.54 8.64
N ARG A 383 -0.36 -4.82 8.17
CA ARG A 383 -0.85 -4.78 6.77
C ARG A 383 -1.40 -6.11 6.22
N GLU A 384 -1.61 -7.12 7.06
CA GLU A 384 -2.22 -8.39 6.66
C GLU A 384 -3.74 -8.30 6.64
N MET A 385 -4.35 -8.78 5.56
CA MET A 385 -5.82 -8.82 5.44
C MET A 385 -6.42 -10.01 6.19
N PRO A 386 -7.67 -9.91 6.66
CA PRO A 386 -8.36 -11.04 7.29
C PRO A 386 -8.48 -12.25 6.35
N VAL A 387 -8.22 -13.43 6.90
CA VAL A 387 -8.28 -14.72 6.20
C VAL A 387 -9.68 -15.30 6.33
N TYR A 388 -10.32 -15.61 5.20
CA TYR A 388 -11.63 -16.25 5.20
C TYR A 388 -11.60 -17.66 5.78
N LEU A 389 -12.68 -18.05 6.45
CA LEU A 389 -12.86 -19.43 6.89
C LEU A 389 -13.05 -20.33 5.65
N LYS A 390 -12.37 -21.49 5.65
CA LYS A 390 -12.46 -22.50 4.59
C LYS A 390 -13.92 -22.81 4.27
N ASP A 391 -14.26 -22.71 2.98
CA ASP A 391 -15.60 -22.91 2.42
C ASP A 391 -16.70 -21.97 2.92
N GLN A 392 -16.36 -20.93 3.69
CA GLN A 392 -17.29 -20.01 4.36
C GLN A 392 -16.96 -18.53 4.10
N ASP A 393 -17.61 -17.91 3.12
CA ASP A 393 -17.43 -16.48 2.81
C ASP A 393 -18.06 -15.53 3.86
N GLY A 394 -18.79 -16.10 4.82
CA GLY A 394 -19.53 -15.37 5.85
C GLY A 394 -18.68 -14.89 7.02
N ALA A 395 -17.47 -15.43 7.22
CA ALA A 395 -16.60 -15.03 8.32
C ALA A 395 -15.11 -15.04 7.95
N SER A 396 -14.33 -14.17 8.59
CA SER A 396 -12.88 -14.09 8.42
C SER A 396 -12.15 -13.77 9.73
N LEU A 397 -10.89 -14.20 9.81
CA LEU A 397 -10.04 -14.13 11.00
C LEU A 397 -8.82 -13.26 10.73
N GLN A 398 -8.46 -12.38 11.68
CA GLN A 398 -7.26 -11.55 11.57
C GLN A 398 -6.51 -11.51 12.90
N LEU A 399 -5.19 -11.62 12.83
CA LEU A 399 -4.27 -11.38 13.95
C LEU A 399 -3.89 -9.90 13.93
N PHE A 400 -3.99 -9.22 15.07
CA PHE A 400 -3.64 -7.82 15.21
C PHE A 400 -2.99 -7.55 16.57
N VAL A 401 -2.34 -6.38 16.72
CA VAL A 401 -1.78 -5.94 17.99
C VAL A 401 -2.70 -4.95 18.69
N CYS A 402 -2.83 -5.10 20.01
CA CYS A 402 -3.40 -4.10 20.90
C CYS A 402 -2.51 -3.99 22.14
N GLU A 403 -1.95 -2.81 22.40
CA GLU A 403 -1.08 -2.56 23.58
C GLU A 403 0.06 -3.58 23.73
N GLY A 404 0.74 -3.91 22.64
CA GLY A 404 1.83 -4.90 22.60
C GLY A 404 1.38 -6.36 22.73
N ARG A 405 0.07 -6.65 22.75
CA ARG A 405 -0.46 -8.01 22.87
C ARG A 405 -1.03 -8.51 21.56
N ALA A 406 -0.84 -9.80 21.29
CA ALA A 406 -1.48 -10.50 20.19
C ALA A 406 -2.98 -10.61 20.46
N CYS A 407 -3.80 -10.05 19.60
CA CYS A 407 -5.24 -10.09 19.66
C CYS A 407 -5.81 -10.68 18.37
N VAL A 408 -7.02 -11.20 18.41
CA VAL A 408 -7.66 -11.82 17.25
C VAL A 408 -9.01 -11.17 17.00
N ARG A 409 -9.23 -10.69 15.76
CA ARG A 409 -10.54 -10.24 15.28
C ARG A 409 -11.21 -11.34 14.48
N LEU A 410 -12.48 -11.55 14.76
CA LEU A 410 -13.40 -12.33 13.94
C LEU A 410 -14.42 -11.37 13.32
N TYR A 411 -14.36 -11.25 12.00
CA TYR A 411 -15.35 -10.52 11.22
C TYR A 411 -16.44 -11.51 10.80
N VAL A 412 -17.69 -11.23 11.16
CA VAL A 412 -18.85 -12.06 10.79
C VAL A 412 -19.83 -11.19 10.03
N ARG A 413 -20.16 -11.56 8.79
CA ARG A 413 -21.18 -10.85 8.00
C ARG A 413 -22.54 -10.93 8.66
N PHE A 414 -23.32 -9.86 8.60
CA PHE A 414 -24.71 -9.88 9.09
C PHE A 414 -25.60 -10.88 8.33
N SER A 415 -25.27 -11.18 7.08
CA SER A 415 -25.97 -12.20 6.29
C SER A 415 -25.67 -13.64 6.71
N PHE A 416 -24.64 -13.89 7.53
CA PHE A 416 -24.27 -15.24 7.97
C PHE A 416 -25.04 -15.62 9.25
N LEU A 417 -26.35 -15.83 9.15
CA LEU A 417 -27.27 -15.85 10.29
C LEU A 417 -27.08 -17.03 11.27
N ASP A 418 -26.67 -18.21 10.79
CA ASP A 418 -26.58 -19.46 11.56
C ASP A 418 -25.20 -19.73 12.18
N TRP A 419 -24.27 -18.76 12.08
CA TRP A 419 -22.88 -18.94 12.48
C TRP A 419 -22.72 -19.37 13.95
N ARG A 420 -23.56 -18.87 14.85
CA ARG A 420 -23.49 -19.17 16.29
C ARG A 420 -23.81 -20.64 16.59
N SER A 421 -24.89 -21.16 16.01
CA SER A 421 -25.25 -22.58 16.16
C SER A 421 -24.22 -23.48 15.49
N ARG A 422 -23.70 -23.05 14.33
CA ARG A 422 -22.72 -23.83 13.58
C ARG A 422 -21.37 -23.95 14.29
N PHE A 423 -20.98 -22.93 15.04
CA PHE A 423 -19.68 -22.85 15.69
C PHE A 423 -19.78 -22.81 17.21
N GLU A 424 -20.81 -23.46 17.78
CA GLU A 424 -21.09 -23.46 19.22
C GLU A 424 -19.90 -23.96 20.05
N GLN A 425 -19.21 -24.99 19.55
CA GLN A 425 -18.04 -25.59 20.21
C GLN A 425 -16.70 -25.13 19.63
N ALA A 426 -16.71 -24.17 18.71
CA ALA A 426 -15.50 -23.67 18.09
C ALA A 426 -14.73 -22.74 19.05
N TRP A 427 -13.45 -22.56 18.77
CA TRP A 427 -12.58 -21.68 19.54
C TRP A 427 -11.49 -21.07 18.64
N VAL A 428 -11.00 -19.91 19.09
CA VAL A 428 -9.85 -19.24 18.48
C VAL A 428 -8.66 -19.34 19.41
N GLY A 429 -7.47 -19.50 18.85
CA GLY A 429 -6.23 -19.62 19.62
C GLY A 429 -5.06 -18.90 18.99
N VAL A 430 -4.15 -18.44 19.84
CA VAL A 430 -2.85 -17.87 19.46
C VAL A 430 -1.78 -18.94 19.63
N PHE A 431 -0.97 -19.14 18.60
CA PHE A 431 0.06 -20.17 18.49
C PHE A 431 1.43 -19.52 18.37
N ALA A 432 2.45 -20.16 18.95
CA ALA A 432 3.83 -19.68 18.91
C ALA A 432 4.40 -19.59 17.48
N SER A 433 3.94 -20.47 16.59
CA SER A 433 4.40 -20.55 15.20
C SER A 433 3.40 -21.25 14.29
N GLY A 434 3.64 -21.17 12.98
CA GLY A 434 2.88 -21.90 11.95
C GLY A 434 2.90 -23.43 12.08
N VAL A 435 3.86 -23.99 12.82
CA VAL A 435 4.01 -25.46 13.01
C VAL A 435 3.61 -25.92 14.41
N ALA A 436 3.34 -25.00 15.33
CA ALA A 436 2.96 -25.35 16.70
C ALA A 436 1.63 -26.13 16.72
N SER A 437 1.59 -27.23 17.48
CA SER A 437 0.41 -28.09 17.60
C SER A 437 -0.58 -27.62 18.68
N THR A 438 -0.11 -26.85 19.67
CA THR A 438 -0.91 -26.39 20.81
C THR A 438 -0.94 -24.86 20.89
N PRO A 439 -2.08 -24.25 21.28
CA PRO A 439 -2.17 -22.81 21.46
C PRO A 439 -1.50 -22.40 22.77
N ILE A 440 -0.87 -21.22 22.78
CA ILE A 440 -0.39 -20.55 24.00
C ILE A 440 -1.60 -20.12 24.84
N GLN A 441 -2.60 -19.55 24.18
CA GLN A 441 -3.86 -19.14 24.78
C GLN A 441 -5.00 -19.32 23.78
N ARG A 442 -6.17 -19.66 24.29
CA ARG A 442 -7.38 -19.84 23.48
C ARG A 442 -8.62 -19.32 24.19
N GLN A 443 -9.65 -19.02 23.41
CA GLN A 443 -10.95 -18.60 23.91
C GLN A 443 -12.06 -19.24 23.08
N ALA A 444 -13.14 -19.66 23.76
CA ALA A 444 -14.33 -20.15 23.10
C ALA A 444 -14.96 -19.06 22.22
N LEU A 445 -15.45 -19.44 21.05
CA LEU A 445 -15.92 -18.48 20.05
C LEU A 445 -17.11 -17.64 20.53
N LEU A 446 -18.05 -18.26 21.24
CA LEU A 446 -19.23 -17.59 21.76
C LEU A 446 -18.93 -16.65 22.94
N SER A 447 -17.73 -16.73 23.50
CA SER A 447 -17.26 -15.85 24.58
C SER A 447 -16.49 -14.63 24.05
N LEU A 448 -16.29 -14.51 22.74
CA LEU A 448 -15.65 -13.32 22.16
C LEU A 448 -16.50 -12.08 22.41
N ARG A 449 -15.83 -10.97 22.71
CA ARG A 449 -16.50 -9.71 23.00
C ARG A 449 -16.73 -8.96 21.70
N PRO A 450 -17.87 -8.28 21.50
CA PRO A 450 -17.98 -7.29 20.44
C PRO A 450 -16.85 -6.27 20.56
N GLU A 451 -16.27 -5.86 19.44
CA GLU A 451 -15.29 -4.77 19.45
C GLU A 451 -16.04 -3.45 19.71
N ASP A 452 -15.69 -2.76 20.81
CA ASP A 452 -16.17 -1.41 21.07
C ASP A 452 -15.54 -0.44 20.06
N ARG A 453 -16.15 -0.34 18.88
CA ARG A 453 -15.81 0.67 17.89
C ARG A 453 -16.75 1.85 18.12
N THR A 454 -16.20 2.99 18.55
CA THR A 454 -16.96 4.24 18.73
C THR A 454 -17.66 4.67 17.45
N ASP A 455 -17.22 4.17 16.28
CA ASP A 455 -17.80 4.42 14.97
C ASP A 455 -18.28 3.10 14.32
N SER A 456 -19.47 2.63 14.71
CA SER A 456 -20.18 1.49 14.07
C SER A 456 -20.44 1.70 12.56
N ALA A 457 -20.14 2.89 12.02
CA ALA A 457 -20.29 3.23 10.60
C ALA A 457 -19.16 2.68 9.70
N ASP A 458 -18.04 2.22 10.29
CA ASP A 458 -16.81 1.89 9.56
C ASP A 458 -16.90 0.60 8.70
N ILE A 459 -17.74 -0.38 9.08
CA ILE A 459 -17.90 -1.65 8.36
C ILE A 459 -19.39 -2.08 8.40
N PRO A 460 -20.25 -1.55 7.52
CA PRO A 460 -21.71 -1.66 7.65
C PRO A 460 -22.26 -3.09 7.52
N ASP A 461 -21.48 -4.03 6.98
CA ASP A 461 -21.92 -5.39 6.69
C ASP A 461 -21.47 -6.45 7.72
N TYR A 462 -20.68 -6.06 8.72
CA TYR A 462 -20.06 -7.01 9.63
C TYR A 462 -20.25 -6.67 11.11
N ALA A 463 -20.47 -7.72 11.90
CA ALA A 463 -20.19 -7.73 13.32
C ALA A 463 -18.72 -8.12 13.54
N VAL A 464 -18.00 -7.37 14.38
CA VAL A 464 -16.61 -7.68 14.72
C VAL A 464 -16.52 -8.12 16.17
N TYR A 465 -15.91 -9.28 16.40
CA TYR A 465 -15.68 -9.85 17.72
C TYR A 465 -14.18 -9.99 17.99
N VAL A 466 -13.76 -9.76 19.23
CA VAL A 466 -12.35 -9.73 19.62
C VAL A 466 -12.05 -10.74 20.72
N PHE A 467 -10.93 -11.43 20.54
CA PHE A 467 -10.18 -12.13 21.57
C PHE A 467 -8.94 -11.28 21.92
N GLN A 468 -8.93 -10.69 23.12
CA GLN A 468 -7.74 -10.03 23.66
C GLN A 468 -6.94 -11.03 24.49
N SER A 469 -5.82 -11.49 23.95
CA SER A 469 -4.94 -12.42 24.66
C SER A 469 -4.00 -11.66 25.60
N THR A 470 -3.41 -12.37 26.56
CA THR A 470 -2.31 -11.86 27.39
C THR A 470 -0.95 -12.10 26.77
N VAL A 471 -0.90 -12.76 25.60
CA VAL A 471 0.33 -13.13 24.91
C VAL A 471 0.94 -11.89 24.27
N PRO A 472 2.20 -11.52 24.58
CA PRO A 472 2.88 -10.44 23.88
C PRO A 472 3.02 -10.78 22.40
N VAL A 473 2.83 -9.79 21.53
CA VAL A 473 3.03 -10.02 20.09
C VAL A 473 4.52 -10.23 19.80
N SER A 474 4.86 -11.17 18.93
CA SER A 474 6.24 -11.45 18.54
C SER A 474 6.28 -12.04 17.14
N PRO A 475 7.42 -11.92 16.42
CA PRO A 475 7.60 -12.58 15.13
C PRO A 475 7.28 -14.08 15.20
N GLY A 476 6.61 -14.60 14.17
CA GLY A 476 6.21 -16.00 14.04
C GLY A 476 4.82 -16.35 14.59
N LEU A 477 4.23 -15.52 15.47
CA LEU A 477 2.91 -15.81 16.05
C LEU A 477 1.82 -15.99 14.99
N GLN A 478 0.87 -16.88 15.26
CA GLN A 478 -0.25 -17.14 14.36
C GLN A 478 -1.56 -17.26 15.13
N ALA A 479 -2.65 -16.72 14.58
CA ALA A 479 -4.00 -16.99 15.08
C ALA A 479 -4.66 -18.08 14.23
N ARG A 480 -5.41 -18.97 14.88
CA ARG A 480 -6.16 -20.03 14.20
C ARG A 480 -7.58 -20.14 14.72
N PHE A 481 -8.50 -20.45 13.81
CA PHE A 481 -9.87 -20.85 14.09
C PHE A 481 -9.97 -22.36 14.04
N LEU A 482 -10.38 -22.99 15.14
CA LEU A 482 -10.53 -24.44 15.24
C LEU A 482 -11.97 -24.82 15.58
N CYS A 483 -12.45 -25.88 14.93
CA CYS A 483 -13.76 -26.45 15.17
C CYS A 483 -13.60 -27.94 15.49
N PRO A 484 -14.21 -28.49 16.54
CA PRO A 484 -14.11 -29.92 16.87
C PRO A 484 -14.57 -30.86 15.74
N SER A 485 -15.45 -30.37 14.86
CA SER A 485 -15.94 -31.11 13.70
C SER A 485 -14.94 -31.19 12.54
N SER A 486 -13.78 -30.54 12.64
CA SER A 486 -12.75 -30.50 11.59
C SER A 486 -11.38 -30.90 12.17
N PRO A 487 -10.63 -31.81 11.53
CA PRO A 487 -9.28 -32.16 11.96
C PRO A 487 -8.27 -31.02 11.72
N GLU A 488 -8.57 -30.12 10.78
CA GLU A 488 -7.73 -28.97 10.45
C GLU A 488 -8.36 -27.64 10.90
N PRO A 489 -7.54 -26.60 11.15
CA PRO A 489 -8.04 -25.25 11.32
C PRO A 489 -8.88 -24.82 10.12
N LEU A 490 -10.04 -24.21 10.40
CA LEU A 490 -10.89 -23.60 9.36
C LEU A 490 -10.30 -22.28 8.85
N ALA A 491 -9.46 -21.62 9.64
CA ALA A 491 -8.65 -20.47 9.19
C ALA A 491 -7.35 -20.42 9.99
N SER A 492 -6.28 -20.01 9.32
CA SER A 492 -4.97 -19.73 9.93
C SER A 492 -4.46 -18.42 9.33
N THR A 493 -4.09 -17.47 10.16
CA THR A 493 -3.51 -16.20 9.68
C THR A 493 -2.10 -16.44 9.13
N PRO A 494 -1.53 -15.53 8.34
CA PRO A 494 -0.08 -15.48 8.16
C PRO A 494 0.63 -15.38 9.52
N PRO A 495 1.86 -15.92 9.65
CA PRO A 495 2.69 -15.65 10.82
C PRO A 495 3.00 -14.15 10.92
N TRP A 496 2.97 -13.60 12.14
CA TRP A 496 3.34 -12.21 12.41
C TRP A 496 4.77 -11.94 11.96
N GLU A 497 4.99 -10.92 11.14
CA GLU A 497 6.29 -10.63 10.52
C GLU A 497 6.95 -11.88 9.92
N GLY A 498 6.19 -12.63 9.09
CA GLY A 498 6.56 -13.88 8.43
C GLY A 498 8.05 -14.21 8.42
N TYR A 499 8.43 -15.34 9.03
CA TYR A 499 9.82 -15.79 9.14
C TYR A 499 10.56 -15.64 7.79
N VAL A 500 11.41 -14.62 7.68
CA VAL A 500 12.48 -14.60 6.70
C VAL A 500 13.62 -15.36 7.37
N PRO A 501 13.97 -16.58 6.91
CA PRO A 501 15.16 -17.24 7.41
C PRO A 501 16.32 -16.27 7.20
N GLN A 502 16.99 -15.86 8.28
CA GLN A 502 18.27 -15.20 8.11
C GLN A 502 19.16 -16.17 7.33
N PRO A 503 19.83 -15.75 6.24
CA PRO A 503 20.94 -16.55 5.74
C PRO A 503 21.89 -16.74 6.92
N ALA A 504 22.18 -18.00 7.26
CA ALA A 504 23.13 -18.32 8.30
C ALA A 504 24.43 -17.52 8.02
N PRO A 505 25.08 -16.95 9.04
CA PRO A 505 26.37 -16.33 8.83
C PRO A 505 27.27 -17.37 8.17
N GLU A 506 27.77 -17.06 6.96
CA GLU A 506 28.81 -17.84 6.33
C GLU A 506 29.97 -17.90 7.31
N THR A 507 30.08 -19.01 8.03
CA THR A 507 31.31 -19.38 8.72
C THR A 507 32.34 -19.55 7.62
N ARG A 508 33.13 -18.50 7.38
CA ARG A 508 34.41 -18.59 6.68
C ARG A 508 35.20 -19.69 7.36
N ALA A 509 35.23 -20.87 6.75
CA ALA A 509 36.23 -21.87 7.04
C ALA A 509 37.58 -21.25 6.67
N THR A 510 38.36 -20.90 7.68
CA THR A 510 39.79 -20.65 7.53
C THR A 510 40.44 -21.93 7.01
N PRO A 511 41.23 -21.89 5.92
CA PRO A 511 42.01 -23.04 5.51
C PRO A 511 43.14 -23.21 6.52
N HIS A 512 43.02 -24.22 7.38
CA HIS A 512 44.16 -24.76 8.10
C HIS A 512 44.70 -25.93 7.29
N ASP A 513 45.96 -25.73 6.89
CA ASP A 513 47.03 -26.71 6.74
C ASP A 513 46.66 -28.14 7.13
N GLU A 514 46.94 -29.09 6.24
CA GLU A 514 47.94 -30.13 6.53
C GLU A 514 48.32 -30.91 5.27
N LEU A 515 49.57 -31.37 5.31
CA LEU A 515 50.34 -32.17 4.35
C LEU A 515 49.75 -33.56 4.08
#